data_AF-A0A973FMR9-F1
#
_entry.id   AF-A0A973FMR9-F1
#
_cell.length_a   1.000
_cell.length_b   1.000
_cell.length_c   1.000
_cell.angle_alpha   90.00
_cell.angle_beta   90.00
_cell.angle_gamma   90.00
#
_symmetry.space_group_name_H-M   'P 1'
#
loop_
_entity.id
_entity.type
_entity.pdbx_description
1 polymer ?
#
loop_
_entity_poly.entity_id
_entity_poly.type
_entity_poly.pdbx_seq_one_letter_code
_entity_poly.pdbx_strand_id
1 'polypeptide(L)'
;MKKATAGLVTVVFVLLGFLFVLTVEAQVGSSSKDRMTKPIGPSAPGTKGPQDQPQEERQIQRNAWLQGDERQQEQLVGCYRLSATLAQHSRDVRKTLIATDIQWKEIAAQYEDLNRGFAQLTEKHEQFALGLNNGQQSWWERPLQEIMALQLQLNEQLVSIGRGLNSERPEKLPMVKAFTDLDNQFRKWNRVYGQIGADMKIEDLEQMAAPRKIRGLPGAQNPGR
;
A
#
# COMPACT_ATOMS: atom_id res chain seq x y z
N MET A 1 49.67 -7.27 -4.90
CA MET A 1 48.57 -6.27 -4.84
C MET A 1 47.26 -7.07 -4.84
N LYS A 2 46.60 -7.41 -3.72
CA LYS A 2 45.83 -6.59 -2.76
C LYS A 2 44.80 -5.66 -3.41
N LYS A 3 43.56 -6.15 -3.54
CA LYS A 3 42.29 -5.68 -2.92
C LYS A 3 41.10 -5.80 -3.88
N ALA A 4 40.10 -6.59 -3.47
CA ALA A 4 38.67 -6.22 -3.43
C ALA A 4 37.87 -7.45 -2.90
N THR A 5 37.66 -7.56 -1.58
CA THR A 5 36.45 -7.13 -0.82
C THR A 5 35.19 -7.93 -1.20
N ALA A 6 34.79 -8.90 -0.38
CA ALA A 6 33.97 -8.71 0.81
C ALA A 6 32.55 -8.21 0.45
N GLY A 7 31.67 -9.15 0.10
CA GLY A 7 30.27 -8.85 -0.19
C GLY A 7 29.31 -10.03 -0.16
N LEU A 8 29.75 -11.22 0.25
CA LEU A 8 28.94 -12.45 0.11
C LEU A 8 28.52 -13.09 1.45
N VAL A 9 28.89 -12.51 2.59
CA VAL A 9 28.64 -13.13 3.92
C VAL A 9 27.47 -12.50 4.68
N THR A 10 26.96 -11.33 4.25
CA THR A 10 25.94 -10.60 5.02
C THR A 10 24.50 -11.02 4.72
N VAL A 11 24.23 -11.70 3.61
CA VAL A 11 22.85 -12.04 3.20
C VAL A 11 22.28 -13.25 3.97
N VAL A 12 23.13 -14.10 4.55
CA VAL A 12 22.66 -15.29 5.31
C VAL A 12 22.22 -14.92 6.73
N PHE A 13 22.67 -13.80 7.29
CA PHE A 13 22.34 -13.43 8.68
C PHE A 13 20.99 -12.73 8.86
N VAL A 14 20.39 -12.19 7.79
CA VAL A 14 19.09 -11.52 7.87
C VAL A 14 17.92 -12.53 7.86
N LEU A 15 18.12 -13.73 7.30
CA LEU A 15 17.10 -14.79 7.23
C LEU A 15 17.03 -15.70 8.46
N LEU A 16 18.03 -15.66 9.36
CA LEU A 16 18.07 -16.49 10.58
C LEU A 16 17.66 -15.76 11.86
N GLY A 17 17.54 -14.43 11.83
CA GLY A 17 17.15 -13.62 13.00
C GLY A 17 15.66 -13.66 13.36
N PHE A 18 14.81 -14.27 12.51
CA PHE A 18 13.35 -14.29 12.72
C PHE A 18 12.80 -15.58 13.36
N LEU A 19 13.65 -16.54 13.73
CA LEU A 19 13.20 -17.84 14.26
C LEU A 19 13.35 -18.03 15.79
N PHE A 20 13.76 -17.01 16.56
CA PHE A 20 14.12 -17.20 17.98
C PHE A 20 13.38 -16.35 19.03
N VAL A 21 12.18 -15.83 18.75
CA VAL A 21 11.35 -15.18 19.79
C VAL A 21 9.96 -15.79 19.86
N LEU A 22 9.87 -17.09 20.12
CA LEU A 22 8.62 -17.74 20.55
C LEU A 22 8.90 -18.90 21.51
N THR A 23 9.52 -18.63 22.65
CA THR A 23 9.47 -19.57 23.80
C THR A 23 9.71 -18.81 25.11
N VAL A 24 8.67 -18.21 25.69
CA VAL A 24 8.55 -18.03 27.15
C VAL A 24 7.07 -18.15 27.56
N GLU A 25 6.83 -19.24 28.29
CA GLU A 25 5.88 -19.51 29.40
C GLU A 25 4.38 -19.24 29.25
N ALA A 26 3.58 -20.31 29.39
CA ALA A 26 2.88 -20.56 30.66
C ALA A 26 2.23 -21.96 30.67
N GLN A 27 2.88 -22.89 31.36
CA GLN A 27 2.21 -24.03 32.00
C GLN A 27 1.70 -23.55 33.37
N VAL A 28 0.47 -23.96 33.74
CA VAL A 28 -0.02 -24.34 35.09
C VAL A 28 -1.53 -24.11 35.16
N GLY A 29 -2.27 -25.15 35.58
CA GLY A 29 -3.59 -24.94 36.20
C GLY A 29 -4.71 -25.89 35.77
N SER A 30 -4.61 -27.16 36.13
CA SER A 30 -5.74 -28.08 36.27
C SER A 30 -6.76 -27.56 37.30
N SER A 31 -8.07 -27.79 37.09
CA SER A 31 -8.91 -28.59 37.99
C SER A 31 -10.42 -28.20 37.97
N SER A 32 -11.24 -29.26 37.87
CA SER A 32 -12.62 -29.45 38.36
C SER A 32 -13.78 -28.56 37.89
N LYS A 33 -14.51 -29.13 36.91
CA LYS A 33 -15.93 -29.52 36.98
C LYS A 33 -16.64 -29.28 38.33
N ASP A 34 -17.70 -28.46 38.34
CA ASP A 34 -18.96 -28.88 38.97
C ASP A 34 -20.18 -28.04 38.56
N ARG A 35 -21.32 -28.75 38.50
CA ARG A 35 -22.68 -28.26 38.20
C ARG A 35 -23.24 -27.49 39.42
N MET A 36 -24.08 -26.47 39.20
CA MET A 36 -25.53 -26.50 39.49
C MET A 36 -26.20 -25.11 39.50
N THR A 37 -27.39 -25.11 38.90
CA THR A 37 -28.63 -24.39 39.26
C THR A 37 -28.75 -22.86 39.28
N LYS A 38 -29.67 -22.41 38.41
CA LYS A 38 -30.48 -21.19 38.39
C LYS A 38 -31.12 -20.87 39.76
N PRO A 39 -31.55 -19.61 40.01
CA PRO A 39 -32.98 -19.37 39.82
C PRO A 39 -33.34 -18.09 39.06
N ILE A 40 -34.52 -18.17 38.45
CA ILE A 40 -35.27 -17.12 37.76
C ILE A 40 -35.96 -16.25 38.83
N GLY A 41 -35.92 -14.94 38.65
CA GLY A 41 -36.76 -13.97 39.38
C GLY A 41 -37.14 -12.78 38.47
N PRO A 42 -38.27 -12.09 38.72
CA PRO A 42 -39.01 -11.36 37.69
C PRO A 42 -38.75 -9.84 37.62
N SER A 43 -38.84 -9.32 36.39
CA SER A 43 -39.25 -8.00 35.87
C SER A 43 -39.03 -6.69 36.66
N ALA A 44 -38.30 -5.73 36.06
CA ALA A 44 -38.69 -4.30 36.00
C ALA A 44 -37.92 -3.53 34.89
N PRO A 45 -38.50 -2.46 34.30
CA PRO A 45 -38.03 -1.83 33.06
C PRO A 45 -37.12 -0.62 33.28
N GLY A 46 -36.17 -0.43 32.36
CA GLY A 46 -35.72 0.89 31.92
C GLY A 46 -34.85 1.70 32.88
N THR A 47 -33.62 1.25 33.13
CA THR A 47 -32.51 2.15 33.48
C THR A 47 -31.45 2.04 32.40
N LYS A 48 -31.27 3.11 31.62
CA LYS A 48 -30.07 3.29 30.79
C LYS A 48 -28.87 3.31 31.74
N GLY A 49 -28.20 2.16 31.88
CA GLY A 49 -26.96 2.05 32.63
C GLY A 49 -25.80 2.73 31.88
N PRO A 50 -24.63 2.89 32.53
CA PRO A 50 -23.43 3.54 31.96
C PRO A 50 -22.73 2.72 30.86
N GLN A 51 -23.47 1.90 30.11
CA GLN A 51 -22.90 0.78 29.35
C GLN A 51 -22.37 1.19 27.96
N ASP A 52 -22.72 2.37 27.45
CA ASP A 52 -22.26 2.87 26.14
C ASP A 52 -21.00 3.77 26.23
N GLN A 53 -20.75 4.42 27.38
CA GLN A 53 -19.57 5.29 27.56
C GLN A 53 -18.21 4.59 27.48
N PRO A 54 -17.98 3.39 28.06
CA PRO A 54 -16.66 2.77 28.01
C PRO A 54 -16.29 2.20 26.64
N GLN A 55 -17.25 2.09 25.70
CA GLN A 55 -16.99 1.65 24.34
C GLN A 55 -16.67 2.83 23.42
N GLU A 56 -17.37 3.94 23.59
CA GLU A 56 -17.14 5.19 22.87
C GLU A 56 -15.80 5.83 23.27
N GLU A 57 -15.46 5.89 24.57
CA GLU A 57 -14.15 6.37 25.02
C GLU A 57 -12.99 5.47 24.55
N ARG A 58 -13.19 4.14 24.54
CA ARG A 58 -12.21 3.21 23.96
C ARG A 58 -12.06 3.40 22.45
N GLN A 59 -13.14 3.69 21.72
CA GLN A 59 -13.05 4.01 20.30
C GLN A 59 -12.34 5.35 20.06
N ILE A 60 -12.61 6.38 20.86
CA ILE A 60 -11.97 7.69 20.75
C ILE A 60 -10.47 7.59 21.05
N GLN A 61 -10.09 6.86 22.11
CA GLN A 61 -8.68 6.61 22.43
C GLN A 61 -7.98 5.75 21.39
N ARG A 62 -8.65 4.74 20.82
CA ARG A 62 -8.13 3.92 19.70
C ARG A 62 -7.90 4.76 18.44
N ASN A 63 -8.83 5.67 18.14
CA ASN A 63 -8.73 6.55 16.97
C ASN A 63 -7.63 7.61 17.11
N ALA A 64 -7.32 8.06 18.33
CA ALA A 64 -6.23 9.02 18.58
C ALA A 64 -4.84 8.41 18.33
N TRP A 65 -4.70 7.09 18.52
CA TRP A 65 -3.44 6.39 18.32
C TRP A 65 -3.17 6.03 16.84
N LEU A 66 -4.22 5.88 16.03
CA LEU A 66 -4.09 5.64 14.59
C LEU A 66 -3.68 6.87 13.81
N GLN A 67 -3.84 8.07 14.36
CA GLN A 67 -3.53 9.32 13.68
C GLN A 67 -2.07 9.43 13.18
N GLY A 68 -1.15 8.76 13.89
CA GLY A 68 0.28 8.84 13.59
C GLY A 68 0.86 10.24 13.80
N ASP A 69 2.15 10.38 13.55
CA ASP A 69 2.83 11.67 13.54
C ASP A 69 2.77 12.34 12.16
N GLU A 70 3.16 13.62 12.10
CA GLU A 70 3.16 14.41 10.85
C GLU A 70 3.98 13.75 9.74
N ARG A 71 5.11 13.12 10.09
CA ARG A 71 5.98 12.45 9.11
C ARG A 71 5.29 11.22 8.51
N GLN A 72 4.62 10.41 9.33
CA GLN A 72 3.86 9.25 8.85
C GLN A 72 2.72 9.69 7.93
N GLN A 73 2.02 10.77 8.30
CA GLN A 73 0.97 11.35 7.46
C GLN A 73 1.53 11.86 6.13
N GLU A 74 2.64 12.61 6.14
CA GLU A 74 3.31 13.07 4.92
C GLU A 74 3.75 11.91 4.01
N GLN A 75 4.29 10.85 4.60
CA GLN A 75 4.68 9.64 3.87
C GLN A 75 3.46 8.97 3.21
N LEU A 76 2.35 8.80 3.94
CA LEU A 76 1.11 8.26 3.40
C LEU A 76 0.57 9.13 2.27
N VAL A 77 0.48 10.45 2.48
CA VAL A 77 0.02 11.42 1.47
C VAL A 77 0.90 11.34 0.22
N GLY A 78 2.22 11.19 0.40
CA GLY A 78 3.17 10.99 -0.68
C GLY A 78 2.87 9.73 -1.51
N CYS A 79 2.60 8.61 -0.85
CA CYS A 79 2.23 7.36 -1.52
C CYS A 79 0.86 7.44 -2.22
N TYR A 80 -0.13 8.05 -1.55
CA TYR A 80 -1.46 8.30 -2.10
C TYR A 80 -1.40 9.15 -3.37
N ARG A 81 -0.69 10.29 -3.34
CA ARG A 81 -0.47 11.15 -4.51
C ARG A 81 0.23 10.44 -5.66
N LEU A 82 1.29 9.70 -5.36
CA LEU A 82 2.10 9.06 -6.39
C LEU A 82 1.32 7.93 -7.07
N SER A 83 0.61 7.09 -6.30
CA SER A 83 -0.26 6.06 -6.88
C SER A 83 -1.37 6.64 -7.78
N ALA A 84 -2.00 7.76 -7.39
CA ALA A 84 -2.96 8.46 -8.24
C ALA A 84 -2.32 8.99 -9.54
N THR A 85 -1.10 9.52 -9.44
CA THR A 85 -0.35 10.03 -10.60
C THR A 85 0.01 8.90 -11.57
N LEU A 86 0.43 7.73 -11.06
CA LEU A 86 0.75 6.56 -11.89
C LEU A 86 -0.48 5.94 -12.56
N ALA A 87 -1.63 5.95 -11.88
CA ALA A 87 -2.89 5.57 -12.49
C ALA A 87 -3.24 6.48 -13.68
N GLN A 88 -3.14 7.80 -13.47
CA GLN A 88 -3.38 8.78 -14.52
C GLN A 88 -2.40 8.63 -15.68
N HIS A 89 -1.11 8.43 -15.40
CA HIS A 89 -0.07 8.22 -16.41
C HIS A 89 -0.33 6.95 -17.23
N SER A 90 -0.70 5.84 -16.58
CA SER A 90 -1.09 4.60 -17.26
C SER A 90 -2.30 4.81 -18.19
N ARG A 91 -3.29 5.59 -17.75
CA ARG A 91 -4.45 5.97 -18.56
C ARG A 91 -4.07 6.81 -19.78
N ASP A 92 -3.11 7.72 -19.64
CA ASP A 92 -2.69 8.60 -20.74
C ASP A 92 -1.84 7.85 -21.77
N VAL A 93 -0.98 6.93 -21.34
CA VAL A 93 -0.32 5.97 -22.25
C VAL A 93 -1.35 5.17 -23.04
N ARG A 94 -2.38 4.64 -22.36
CA ARG A 94 -3.47 3.91 -23.02
C ARG A 94 -4.18 4.76 -24.06
N LYS A 95 -4.48 6.03 -23.79
CA LYS A 95 -5.11 6.93 -24.77
C LYS A 95 -4.24 7.09 -26.02
N THR A 96 -2.94 7.25 -25.82
CA THR A 96 -1.95 7.32 -26.91
C THR A 96 -1.95 6.03 -27.74
N LEU A 97 -2.02 4.86 -27.09
CA LEU A 97 -2.11 3.57 -27.78
C LEU A 97 -3.40 3.38 -28.59
N ILE A 98 -4.52 3.97 -28.17
CA ILE A 98 -5.79 3.86 -28.89
C ILE A 98 -5.78 4.69 -30.18
N ALA A 99 -4.92 5.72 -30.28
CA ALA A 99 -4.78 6.54 -31.48
C ALA A 99 -4.42 5.71 -32.73
N THR A 100 -4.75 6.25 -33.91
CA THR A 100 -4.57 5.57 -35.20
C THR A 100 -3.10 5.39 -35.56
N ASP A 101 -2.28 6.42 -35.32
CA ASP A 101 -0.84 6.39 -35.56
C ASP A 101 -0.10 6.28 -34.22
N ILE A 102 0.46 5.10 -33.94
CA ILE A 102 1.11 4.81 -32.66
C ILE A 102 2.61 5.07 -32.77
N GLN A 103 3.08 6.06 -32.03
CA GLN A 103 4.50 6.30 -31.86
C GLN A 103 5.07 5.39 -30.76
N TRP A 104 5.46 4.17 -31.13
CA TRP A 104 5.96 3.16 -30.18
C TRP A 104 7.17 3.61 -29.35
N LYS A 105 8.04 4.48 -29.91
CA LYS A 105 9.16 5.07 -29.17
C LYS A 105 8.69 5.95 -28.01
N GLU A 106 7.62 6.71 -28.21
CA GLU A 106 7.03 7.55 -27.17
C GLU A 106 6.36 6.69 -26.10
N ILE A 107 5.64 5.63 -26.51
CA ILE A 107 5.07 4.66 -25.56
C ILE A 107 6.16 4.02 -24.70
N ALA A 108 7.30 3.65 -25.30
CA ALA A 108 8.44 3.09 -24.56
C ALA A 108 9.02 4.11 -23.56
N ALA A 109 9.17 5.38 -23.94
CA ALA A 109 9.62 6.42 -23.03
C ALA A 109 8.66 6.62 -21.84
N GLN A 110 7.35 6.69 -22.11
CA GLN A 110 6.34 6.83 -21.05
C GLN A 110 6.25 5.58 -20.15
N TYR A 111 6.50 4.39 -20.70
CA TYR A 111 6.63 3.15 -19.91
C TYR A 111 7.83 3.22 -18.97
N GLU A 112 8.99 3.71 -19.42
CA GLU A 112 10.16 3.87 -18.56
C GLU A 112 9.90 4.86 -17.41
N ASP A 113 9.14 5.94 -17.66
CA ASP A 113 8.66 6.83 -16.61
C ASP A 113 7.74 6.13 -15.61
N LEU A 114 6.81 5.30 -16.09
CA LEU A 114 5.94 4.49 -15.22
C LEU A 114 6.75 3.52 -14.36
N ASN A 115 7.75 2.84 -14.95
CA ASN A 115 8.57 1.87 -14.26
C ASN A 115 9.41 2.54 -13.15
N ARG A 116 10.01 3.70 -13.45
CA ARG A 116 10.70 4.52 -12.42
C ARG A 116 9.75 4.99 -11.33
N GLY A 117 8.56 5.46 -11.70
CA GLY A 117 7.56 5.91 -10.75
C GLY A 117 7.02 4.79 -9.86
N PHE A 118 6.87 3.58 -10.40
CA PHE A 118 6.53 2.38 -9.64
C PHE A 118 7.62 2.05 -8.61
N ALA A 119 8.89 2.04 -9.02
CA ALA A 119 10.00 1.83 -8.08
C ALA A 119 10.02 2.87 -6.95
N GLN A 120 9.76 4.14 -7.29
CA GLN A 120 9.65 5.21 -6.29
C GLN A 120 8.44 5.02 -5.35
N LEU A 121 7.31 4.52 -5.85
CA LEU A 121 6.15 4.22 -5.02
C LEU A 121 6.44 3.09 -4.04
N THR A 122 7.10 2.02 -4.51
CA THR A 122 7.56 0.92 -3.65
C THR A 122 8.50 1.41 -2.56
N GLU A 123 9.52 2.20 -2.89
CA GLU A 123 10.45 2.75 -1.89
C GLU A 123 9.71 3.61 -0.84
N LYS A 124 8.79 4.47 -1.29
CA LYS A 124 7.98 5.30 -0.37
C LYS A 124 7.07 4.46 0.50
N HIS A 125 6.48 3.40 -0.05
CA HIS A 125 5.66 2.46 0.71
C HIS A 125 6.47 1.79 1.81
N GLU A 126 7.67 1.31 1.50
CA GLU A 126 8.57 0.68 2.48
C GLU A 126 8.93 1.65 3.60
N GLN A 127 9.27 2.90 3.26
CA GLN A 127 9.56 3.94 4.24
C GLN A 127 8.35 4.27 5.14
N PHE A 128 7.14 4.29 4.57
CA PHE A 128 5.90 4.44 5.34
C PHE A 128 5.66 3.25 6.26
N ALA A 129 5.77 2.03 5.74
CA ALA A 129 5.51 0.80 6.49
C ALA A 129 6.51 0.61 7.64
N LEU A 130 7.79 0.91 7.43
CA LEU A 130 8.83 0.92 8.47
C LEU A 130 8.61 2.02 9.52
N GLY A 131 7.96 3.11 9.13
CA GLY A 131 7.61 4.22 10.01
C GLY A 131 6.43 3.90 10.92
N LEU A 132 5.63 2.86 10.65
CA LEU A 132 4.49 2.48 11.47
C LEU A 132 4.93 2.06 12.86
N ASN A 133 4.28 2.60 13.88
CA ASN A 133 4.67 2.40 15.28
C ASN A 133 3.50 1.87 16.12
N ASN A 134 3.83 1.54 17.37
CA ASN A 134 2.91 1.28 18.48
C ASN A 134 1.81 0.25 18.31
N GLY A 135 1.71 -0.51 17.20
CA GLY A 135 0.64 -1.47 16.90
C GLY A 135 -0.18 -1.09 15.65
N GLN A 136 0.09 0.06 15.04
CA GLN A 136 -0.51 0.48 13.77
C GLN A 136 -0.31 -0.57 12.67
N GLN A 137 0.84 -1.26 12.69
CA GLN A 137 1.15 -2.33 11.76
C GLN A 137 0.19 -3.53 11.87
N SER A 138 -0.25 -3.91 13.08
CA SER A 138 -1.23 -4.98 13.24
C SER A 138 -2.64 -4.52 12.86
N TRP A 139 -2.95 -3.24 13.09
CA TRP A 139 -4.23 -2.66 12.66
C TRP A 139 -4.37 -2.64 11.13
N TRP A 140 -3.32 -2.20 10.43
CA TRP A 140 -3.30 -2.15 8.96
C TRP A 140 -2.66 -3.37 8.30
N GLU A 141 -2.52 -4.49 9.01
CA GLU A 141 -1.89 -5.70 8.47
C GLU A 141 -2.51 -6.12 7.12
N ARG A 142 -3.84 -6.20 7.06
CA ARG A 142 -4.55 -6.57 5.83
C ARG A 142 -4.35 -5.55 4.70
N PRO A 143 -4.58 -4.23 4.90
CA PRO A 143 -4.22 -3.21 3.91
C PRO A 143 -2.77 -3.31 3.40
N LEU A 144 -1.81 -3.53 4.30
CA LEU A 144 -0.39 -3.65 3.93
C LEU A 144 -0.13 -4.91 3.10
N GLN A 145 -0.72 -6.06 3.47
CA GLN A 145 -0.65 -7.29 2.67
C GLN A 145 -1.27 -7.11 1.28
N GLU A 146 -2.38 -6.37 1.18
CA GLU A 146 -3.00 -6.06 -0.10
C GLU A 146 -2.09 -5.21 -0.98
N ILE A 147 -1.41 -4.22 -0.40
CA ILE A 147 -0.39 -3.42 -1.11
C ILE A 147 0.75 -4.31 -1.61
N MET A 148 1.28 -5.21 -0.78
CA MET A 148 2.34 -6.14 -1.19
C MET A 148 1.90 -7.04 -2.35
N ALA A 149 0.67 -7.55 -2.31
CA ALA A 149 0.12 -8.36 -3.40
C ALA A 149 0.00 -7.54 -4.70
N LEU A 150 -0.44 -6.28 -4.61
CA LEU A 150 -0.49 -5.38 -5.77
C LEU A 150 0.89 -5.06 -6.31
N GLN A 151 1.88 -4.85 -5.45
CA GLN A 151 3.26 -4.61 -5.86
C GLN A 151 3.82 -5.78 -6.66
N LEU A 152 3.57 -7.03 -6.23
CA LEU A 152 4.02 -8.21 -6.97
C LEU A 152 3.36 -8.30 -8.36
N GLN A 153 2.03 -8.12 -8.42
CA GLN A 153 1.28 -8.13 -9.68
C GLN A 153 1.73 -7.04 -10.64
N LEU A 154 1.93 -5.83 -10.15
CA LEU A 154 2.42 -4.69 -10.94
C LEU A 154 3.81 -4.95 -11.47
N ASN A 155 4.71 -5.51 -10.66
CA ASN A 155 6.08 -5.84 -11.10
C ASN A 155 6.08 -6.86 -12.25
N GLU A 156 5.32 -7.95 -12.11
CA GLU A 156 5.18 -8.97 -13.16
C GLU A 156 4.63 -8.36 -14.46
N GLN A 157 3.62 -7.49 -14.32
CA GLN A 157 2.99 -6.85 -15.44
C GLN A 157 3.88 -5.82 -16.14
N LEU A 158 4.60 -4.99 -15.39
CA LEU A 158 5.57 -4.04 -15.93
C LEU A 158 6.66 -4.78 -16.70
N VAL A 159 7.23 -5.85 -16.14
CA VAL A 159 8.20 -6.70 -16.84
C VAL A 159 7.62 -7.29 -18.13
N SER A 160 6.37 -7.74 -18.10
CA SER A 160 5.68 -8.24 -19.30
C SER A 160 5.51 -7.16 -20.38
N ILE A 161 5.09 -5.96 -19.99
CA ILE A 161 4.95 -4.81 -20.89
C ILE A 161 6.31 -4.42 -21.49
N GLY A 162 7.36 -4.32 -20.67
CA GLY A 162 8.70 -4.03 -21.13
C GLY A 162 9.20 -5.02 -22.19
N ARG A 163 8.95 -6.33 -21.98
CA ARG A 163 9.25 -7.35 -23.01
C ARG A 163 8.45 -7.15 -24.29
N GLY A 164 7.16 -6.85 -24.19
CA GLY A 164 6.31 -6.63 -25.36
C GLY A 164 6.68 -5.36 -26.13
N LEU A 165 7.10 -4.29 -25.46
CA LEU A 165 7.57 -3.05 -26.10
C LEU A 165 8.93 -3.22 -26.79
N ASN A 166 9.80 -4.07 -26.24
CA ASN A 166 11.10 -4.39 -26.83
C ASN A 166 11.03 -5.46 -27.95
N SER A 167 9.83 -5.98 -28.25
CA SER A 167 9.66 -6.89 -29.38
C SER A 167 9.82 -6.18 -30.72
N GLU A 168 10.18 -6.92 -31.78
CA GLU A 168 10.34 -6.35 -33.12
C GLU A 168 9.06 -5.70 -33.66
N ARG A 169 7.89 -6.16 -33.19
CA ARG A 169 6.57 -5.65 -33.57
C ARG A 169 5.64 -5.64 -32.36
N PRO A 170 5.63 -4.57 -31.56
CA PRO A 170 4.71 -4.43 -30.44
C PRO A 170 3.25 -4.48 -30.93
N GLU A 171 2.42 -5.23 -30.21
CA GLU A 171 1.01 -5.38 -30.58
C GLU A 171 0.12 -4.39 -29.81
N LYS A 172 -0.72 -3.66 -30.56
CA LYS A 172 -1.62 -2.63 -30.00
C LYS A 172 -2.58 -3.17 -28.95
N LEU A 173 -3.36 -4.21 -29.29
CA LEU A 173 -4.46 -4.67 -28.43
C LEU A 173 -3.98 -5.22 -27.07
N PRO A 174 -2.95 -6.10 -27.02
CA PRO A 174 -2.37 -6.53 -25.75
C PRO A 174 -1.85 -5.36 -24.91
N MET A 175 -1.22 -4.36 -25.54
CA MET A 175 -0.72 -3.18 -24.84
C MET A 175 -1.85 -2.33 -24.26
N VAL A 176 -2.92 -2.08 -25.01
CA VAL A 176 -4.10 -1.34 -24.51
C VAL A 176 -4.69 -2.03 -23.28
N LYS A 177 -4.81 -3.36 -23.29
CA LYS A 177 -5.25 -4.13 -22.13
C LYS A 177 -4.26 -3.97 -20.97
N ALA A 178 -2.97 -4.16 -21.22
CA ALA A 178 -1.95 -4.08 -20.18
C ALA A 178 -1.93 -2.71 -19.49
N PHE A 179 -2.01 -1.59 -20.22
CA PHE A 179 -2.07 -0.27 -19.59
C PHE A 179 -3.42 0.03 -18.91
N THR A 180 -4.51 -0.64 -19.32
CA THR A 180 -5.79 -0.60 -18.58
C THR A 180 -5.67 -1.31 -17.23
N ASP A 181 -5.04 -2.47 -17.22
CA ASP A 181 -4.85 -3.27 -16.01
C ASP A 181 -3.91 -2.53 -15.04
N LEU A 182 -2.87 -1.84 -15.53
CA LEU A 182 -2.01 -0.96 -14.71
C LEU A 182 -2.80 0.19 -14.05
N ASP A 183 -3.60 0.93 -14.83
CA ASP A 183 -4.46 2.01 -14.32
C ASP A 183 -5.35 1.50 -13.17
N ASN A 184 -6.00 0.35 -13.36
CA ASN A 184 -6.85 -0.27 -12.34
C ASN A 184 -6.08 -0.68 -11.08
N GLN A 185 -4.89 -1.26 -11.22
CA GLN A 185 -4.06 -1.67 -10.07
C GLN A 185 -3.53 -0.47 -9.29
N PHE A 186 -3.05 0.58 -9.97
CA PHE A 186 -2.64 1.81 -9.29
C PHE A 186 -3.80 2.52 -8.58
N ARG A 187 -5.00 2.54 -9.17
CA ARG A 187 -6.22 3.02 -8.48
C ARG A 187 -6.56 2.18 -7.26
N LYS A 188 -6.39 0.86 -7.34
CA LYS A 188 -6.62 -0.03 -6.20
C LYS A 188 -5.64 0.26 -5.09
N TRP A 189 -4.34 0.40 -5.39
CA TRP A 189 -3.33 0.81 -4.43
C TRP A 189 -3.66 2.16 -3.79
N ASN A 190 -4.03 3.15 -4.61
CA ASN A 190 -4.45 4.46 -4.14
C ASN A 190 -5.63 4.38 -3.16
N ARG A 191 -6.66 3.58 -3.45
CA ARG A 191 -7.80 3.38 -2.54
C ARG A 191 -7.39 2.79 -1.19
N VAL A 192 -6.45 1.85 -1.17
CA VAL A 192 -5.95 1.27 0.10
C VAL A 192 -5.30 2.36 0.95
N TYR A 193 -4.47 3.23 0.37
CA TYR A 193 -3.94 4.39 1.09
C TYR A 193 -5.03 5.39 1.51
N GLY A 194 -6.08 5.55 0.72
CA GLY A 194 -7.23 6.37 1.09
C GLY A 194 -7.94 5.85 2.35
N GLN A 195 -8.09 4.53 2.48
CA GLN A 195 -8.65 3.90 3.68
C GLN A 195 -7.76 4.13 4.90
N ILE A 196 -6.45 3.90 4.76
CA ILE A 196 -5.49 4.16 5.84
C ILE A 196 -5.52 5.66 6.23
N GLY A 197 -5.60 6.57 5.26
CA GLY A 197 -5.63 8.01 5.52
C GLY A 197 -6.91 8.46 6.23
N ALA A 198 -8.04 7.82 5.94
CA ALA A 198 -9.29 8.03 6.67
C ALA A 198 -9.17 7.56 8.14
N ASP A 199 -8.56 6.40 8.38
CA ASP A 199 -8.28 5.90 9.73
C ASP A 199 -7.34 6.86 10.50
N MET A 200 -6.36 7.44 9.80
CA MET A 200 -5.44 8.45 10.32
C MET A 200 -6.08 9.83 10.50
N LYS A 201 -7.33 10.04 10.07
CA LYS A 201 -8.01 11.35 10.05
C LYS A 201 -7.21 12.45 9.34
N ILE A 202 -6.54 12.10 8.25
CA ILE A 202 -5.85 13.09 7.42
C ILE A 202 -6.91 13.85 6.62
N GLU A 203 -7.18 15.07 7.04
CA GLU A 203 -8.13 15.96 6.37
C GLU A 203 -7.67 16.24 4.94
N ASP A 204 -8.66 16.40 4.03
CA ASP A 204 -8.43 16.84 2.67
C ASP A 204 -7.45 15.98 1.84
N LEU A 205 -7.30 14.69 2.18
CA LEU A 205 -6.43 13.75 1.45
C LEU A 205 -6.67 13.80 -0.07
N GLU A 206 -7.93 13.89 -0.50
CA GLU A 206 -8.32 14.01 -1.91
C GLU A 206 -7.95 15.36 -2.53
N GLN A 207 -8.13 16.48 -1.81
CA GLN A 207 -7.73 17.81 -2.31
C GLN A 207 -6.21 17.93 -2.41
N MET A 208 -5.53 17.34 -1.44
CA MET A 208 -4.08 17.20 -1.43
C MET A 208 -3.62 16.34 -2.60
N ALA A 209 -4.42 15.40 -3.11
CA ALA A 209 -4.03 14.43 -4.13
C ALA A 209 -4.20 14.85 -5.59
N ALA A 210 -4.41 16.14 -5.85
CA ALA A 210 -4.40 16.66 -7.22
C ALA A 210 -3.20 16.07 -8.00
N PRO A 211 -3.43 15.33 -9.10
CA PRO A 211 -2.36 14.71 -9.87
C PRO A 211 -1.36 15.78 -10.29
N ARG A 212 -0.13 15.65 -9.81
CA ARG A 212 0.98 16.54 -10.19
C ARG A 212 1.95 15.73 -11.04
N LYS A 213 2.70 16.40 -11.91
CA LYS A 213 3.83 15.75 -12.61
C LYS A 213 4.69 14.99 -11.60
N ILE A 214 5.10 13.78 -11.93
CA ILE A 214 6.02 13.00 -11.10
C ILE A 214 7.30 13.84 -10.95
N ARG A 215 7.52 14.38 -9.74
CA ARG A 215 8.61 15.31 -9.46
C ARG A 215 9.91 14.51 -9.31
N GLY A 216 10.92 14.79 -10.14
CA GLY A 216 12.20 14.08 -10.15
C GLY A 216 12.48 13.27 -11.43
N LEU A 217 11.56 13.26 -12.41
CA LEU A 217 11.78 12.67 -13.73
C LEU A 217 12.14 13.75 -14.76
N PRO A 218 13.31 13.67 -15.45
CA PRO A 218 13.62 14.56 -16.56
C PRO A 218 12.79 14.15 -17.77
N GLY A 219 11.82 14.99 -18.17
CA GLY A 219 11.15 14.88 -19.47
C GLY A 219 9.72 14.35 -19.41
N ALA A 220 8.77 15.24 -19.13
CA ALA A 220 7.43 15.15 -19.70
C ALA A 220 7.02 16.56 -20.14
N GLN A 221 7.44 16.93 -21.36
CA GLN A 221 6.81 18.03 -22.09
C GLN A 221 5.41 17.56 -22.49
N ASN A 222 4.41 18.37 -22.18
CA ASN A 222 3.03 18.14 -22.63
C ASN A 222 2.99 18.09 -24.16
N PRO A 223 2.38 17.08 -24.79
CA PRO A 223 1.73 17.30 -26.08
C PRO A 223 0.34 17.87 -25.78
N GLY A 224 0.22 19.19 -25.61
CA GLY A 224 -1.08 19.82 -25.39
C GLY A 224 -1.08 21.09 -24.55
N ARG A 225 -0.42 22.13 -25.05
CA ARG A 225 -0.94 23.50 -25.02
C ARG A 225 -0.60 24.15 -26.36
#